data_AF-A0AAX2UZP0-F1
#
_entry.id   AF-A0AAX2UZP0-F1
#
_cell.length_a   1.000
_cell.length_b   1.000
_cell.length_c   1.000
_cell.angle_alpha   90.00
_cell.angle_beta   90.00
_cell.angle_gamma   90.00
#
_symmetry.space_group_name_H-M   'P 1'
#
loop_
_entity.id
_entity.type
_entity.pdbx_description
1 polymer ?
#
loop_
_entity_poly.entity_id
_entity_poly.type
_entity_poly.pdbx_seq_one_letter_code
_entity_poly.pdbx_strand_id
1 'polypeptide(L)'
;EESHMYMMVNRNKKGVCINLKTTEGLALFKELIQSVDVLVENYRPGVTKKLGIDYDTLKAINPGLIYCSISGYGQTGPYSQKGGYDIMA
;
A
#
# COMPACT_ATOMS: atom_id res chain seq x y z
N GLU A 1 -23.25 1.32 -8.37
CA GLU A 1 -22.50 0.81 -9.53
C GLU A 1 -21.08 1.38 -9.50
N GLU A 2 -20.11 0.63 -10.01
CA GLU A 2 -18.71 1.07 -10.08
C GLU A 2 -18.47 1.99 -11.28
N SER A 3 -17.56 2.96 -11.14
CA SER A 3 -17.21 3.86 -12.25
C SER A 3 -16.44 3.13 -13.36
N HIS A 4 -16.52 3.66 -14.60
CA HIS A 4 -15.79 3.10 -15.74
C HIS A 4 -14.28 3.02 -15.50
N MET A 5 -13.69 4.08 -14.92
CA MET A 5 -12.26 4.11 -14.59
C MET A 5 -11.87 3.01 -13.61
N TYR A 6 -12.68 2.79 -12.57
CA TYR A 6 -12.42 1.73 -11.59
C TYR A 6 -12.44 0.34 -12.26
N MET A 7 -13.45 0.09 -13.09
CA MET A 7 -13.59 -1.19 -13.80
C MET A 7 -12.43 -1.45 -14.77
N MET A 8 -11.93 -0.41 -15.44
CA MET A 8 -10.82 -0.51 -16.39
C MET A 8 -9.51 -0.92 -15.72
N VAL A 9 -9.19 -0.40 -14.52
CA VAL A 9 -7.89 -0.61 -13.86
C VAL A 9 -7.88 -1.70 -12.79
N ASN A 10 -9.04 -2.30 -12.46
CA ASN A 10 -9.17 -3.35 -11.44
C ASN A 10 -9.76 -4.67 -11.95
N ARG A 11 -9.84 -4.86 -13.27
CA ARG A 11 -10.21 -6.16 -13.84
C ARG A 11 -9.32 -7.28 -13.29
N ASN A 12 -9.90 -8.47 -13.07
CA ASN A 12 -9.23 -9.67 -12.56
C ASN A 12 -8.72 -9.60 -11.10
N LYS A 13 -9.10 -8.57 -10.32
CA LYS A 13 -8.77 -8.48 -8.89
C LYS A 13 -9.96 -8.88 -8.02
N LYS A 14 -9.70 -9.51 -6.88
CA LYS A 14 -10.68 -9.70 -5.81
C LYS A 14 -10.56 -8.54 -4.82
N GLY A 15 -11.69 -7.91 -4.48
CA GLY A 15 -11.74 -6.79 -3.53
C GLY A 15 -12.14 -7.24 -2.14
N VAL A 16 -11.52 -6.65 -1.13
CA VAL A 16 -11.92 -6.76 0.28
C VAL A 16 -11.77 -5.40 0.94
N CYS A 17 -12.69 -5.05 1.84
CA CYS A 17 -12.63 -3.81 2.61
C CYS A 17 -12.03 -4.09 3.99
N ILE A 18 -10.90 -3.46 4.30
CA ILE A 18 -10.22 -3.60 5.59
C ILE A 18 -9.89 -2.20 6.11
N ASN A 19 -10.30 -1.90 7.34
CA ASN A 19 -9.91 -0.66 8.00
C ASN A 19 -8.59 -0.84 8.76
N LEU A 20 -7.49 -0.44 8.14
CA LEU A 20 -6.14 -0.55 8.73
C LEU A 20 -5.91 0.32 9.98
N LYS A 21 -6.85 1.20 10.35
CA LYS A 21 -6.76 2.04 11.55
C LYS A 21 -7.32 1.36 12.81
N THR A 22 -8.02 0.23 12.67
CA THR A 22 -8.47 -0.55 13.82
C THR A 22 -7.48 -1.67 14.11
N THR A 23 -7.40 -2.08 15.37
CA THR A 23 -6.52 -3.16 15.80
C THR A 23 -6.85 -4.46 15.06
N GLU A 24 -8.14 -4.76 14.89
CA GLU A 24 -8.64 -5.96 14.22
C GLU A 24 -8.35 -5.94 12.73
N GLY A 25 -8.51 -4.78 12.08
CA GLY A 25 -8.24 -4.64 10.65
C GLY A 25 -6.75 -4.74 10.33
N LEU A 26 -5.89 -4.16 11.18
CA LEU A 26 -4.44 -4.31 11.04
C LEU A 26 -3.99 -5.76 11.30
N ALA A 27 -4.60 -6.44 12.28
CA ALA A 27 -4.32 -7.84 12.56
C ALA A 27 -4.70 -8.73 11.37
N LEU A 28 -5.90 -8.56 10.81
CA LEU A 28 -6.37 -9.29 9.63
C LEU A 28 -5.45 -9.04 8.42
N PHE A 29 -5.05 -7.79 8.19
CA PHE A 29 -4.11 -7.48 7.10
C PHE A 29 -2.77 -8.20 7.29
N LYS A 30 -2.22 -8.20 8.50
CA LYS A 30 -0.95 -8.88 8.82
C LYS A 30 -1.05 -10.39 8.70
N GLU A 31 -2.21 -10.98 8.97
CA GLU A 31 -2.48 -12.40 8.71
C GLU A 31 -2.39 -12.70 7.21
N LEU A 32 -3.05 -11.89 6.36
CA LEU A 32 -3.00 -12.06 4.91
C LEU A 32 -1.56 -11.98 4.38
N ILE A 33 -0.76 -11.04 4.89
CA ILE A 33 0.64 -10.83 4.47
C ILE A 33 1.51 -12.08 4.59
N GLN A 34 1.22 -13.01 5.51
CA GLN A 34 1.95 -14.27 5.64
C GLN A 34 1.89 -15.13 4.37
N SER A 35 0.84 -14.97 3.56
CA SER A 35 0.59 -15.71 2.32
C SER A 35 0.82 -14.90 1.05
N VAL A 36 1.26 -13.65 1.16
CA VAL A 36 1.41 -12.73 0.03
C VAL A 36 2.84 -12.76 -0.50
N ASP A 37 2.99 -13.01 -1.80
CA ASP A 37 4.29 -12.90 -2.48
C ASP A 37 4.68 -11.43 -2.73
N VAL A 38 3.71 -10.61 -3.17
CA VAL A 38 3.95 -9.22 -3.58
C VAL A 38 2.91 -8.28 -2.97
N LEU A 39 3.37 -7.26 -2.26
CA LEU A 39 2.56 -6.12 -1.84
C LEU A 39 2.92 -4.89 -2.68
N VAL A 40 1.91 -4.23 -3.22
CA VAL A 40 2.05 -2.97 -3.95
C VAL A 40 1.27 -1.89 -3.22
N GLU A 41 1.92 -0.77 -2.92
CA GLU A 41 1.28 0.40 -2.32
C GLU A 41 1.81 1.70 -2.92
N ASN A 42 0.98 2.74 -2.87
CA ASN A 42 1.29 4.05 -3.43
C ASN A 42 0.92 5.20 -2.47
N TYR A 43 1.00 4.96 -1.16
CA TYR A 43 0.77 6.01 -0.18
C TYR A 43 1.89 7.05 -0.18
N ARG A 44 1.61 8.24 0.36
CA ARG A 44 2.65 9.24 0.59
C ARG A 44 3.70 8.70 1.58
N PRO A 45 4.98 9.08 1.43
CA PRO A 45 6.02 8.65 2.35
C PRO A 45 5.65 8.93 3.82
N GLY A 46 5.81 7.93 4.68
CA GLY A 46 5.47 7.99 6.11
C GLY A 46 4.06 7.52 6.48
N VAL A 47 3.14 7.36 5.53
CA VAL A 47 1.78 6.84 5.82
C VAL A 47 1.80 5.36 6.20
N THR A 48 2.51 4.52 5.45
CA THR A 48 2.69 3.09 5.75
C THR A 48 3.36 2.88 7.11
N LYS A 49 4.38 3.71 7.35
CA LYS A 49 4.87 4.24 8.64
C LYS A 49 3.86 4.11 9.79
N LYS A 50 2.94 5.07 9.73
CA LYS A 50 1.92 5.35 10.72
C LYS A 50 0.84 4.26 10.81
N LEU A 51 0.58 3.55 9.71
CA LEU A 51 -0.38 2.45 9.63
C LEU A 51 0.22 1.11 10.11
N GLY A 52 1.54 1.01 10.33
CA GLY A 52 2.19 -0.22 10.73
C GLY A 52 2.25 -1.29 9.63
N ILE A 53 2.31 -0.84 8.37
CA ILE A 53 2.38 -1.68 7.16
C ILE A 53 3.60 -1.32 6.28
N ASP A 54 4.62 -0.71 6.88
CA ASP A 54 5.90 -0.47 6.22
C ASP A 54 6.69 -1.76 5.96
N TYR A 55 7.70 -1.66 5.11
CA TYR A 55 8.50 -2.81 4.70
C TYR A 55 9.16 -3.53 5.87
N ASP A 56 9.82 -2.82 6.78
CA ASP A 56 10.56 -3.44 7.89
C ASP A 56 9.62 -4.21 8.82
N THR A 57 8.43 -3.65 9.09
CA THR A 57 7.38 -4.28 9.89
C THR A 57 6.85 -5.54 9.21
N LEU A 58 6.56 -5.49 7.91
CA LEU A 58 5.97 -6.63 7.20
C LEU A 58 7.00 -7.71 6.85
N LYS A 59 8.26 -7.34 6.61
CA LYS A 59 9.37 -8.28 6.38
C LYS A 59 9.62 -9.17 7.59
N ALA A 60 9.45 -8.64 8.80
CA ALA A 60 9.55 -9.43 10.02
C ALA A 60 8.45 -10.52 10.12
N ILE A 61 7.31 -10.31 9.45
CA ILE A 61 6.18 -11.26 9.40
C ILE A 61 6.37 -12.25 8.24
N ASN A 62 6.75 -11.75 7.06
CA ASN A 62 7.00 -12.54 5.87
C ASN A 62 8.35 -12.13 5.24
N PRO A 63 9.45 -12.85 5.53
CA PRO A 63 10.77 -12.56 4.97
C PRO A 63 10.88 -12.71 3.44
N GLY A 64 9.95 -13.47 2.83
CA GLY A 64 9.87 -13.66 1.38
C GLY A 64 9.12 -12.56 0.64
N LEU A 65 8.53 -11.60 1.36
CA LEU A 65 7.70 -10.55 0.79
C LEU A 65 8.49 -9.62 -0.14
N ILE A 66 8.01 -9.48 -1.38
CA ILE A 66 8.42 -8.42 -2.30
C ILE A 66 7.52 -7.20 -2.04
N TYR A 67 8.13 -6.10 -1.61
CA TYR A 67 7.43 -4.85 -1.29
C TYR A 67 7.71 -3.78 -2.33
N CYS A 68 6.67 -3.38 -3.06
CA CYS A 68 6.73 -2.34 -4.07
C CYS A 68 6.05 -1.06 -3.54
N SER A 69 6.85 -0.01 -3.35
CA SER A 69 6.40 1.29 -2.87
C SER A 69 6.51 2.33 -3.98
N ILE A 70 5.39 2.97 -4.33
CA ILE A 70 5.32 3.96 -5.41
C ILE A 70 5.08 5.35 -4.81
N SER A 71 5.90 6.32 -5.20
CA SER A 71 5.77 7.72 -4.76
C SER A 71 6.05 8.67 -5.92
N GLY A 72 5.41 9.84 -5.94
CA GLY A 72 5.56 10.78 -7.07
C GLY A 72 6.93 11.43 -7.18
N TYR A 73 7.60 11.73 -6.07
CA TYR A 73 8.88 12.45 -6.04
C TYR A 73 9.99 11.68 -5.31
N GLY A 74 9.80 10.37 -5.10
CA GLY A 74 10.70 9.52 -4.34
C GLY A 74 10.38 9.47 -2.83
N GLN A 75 10.90 8.45 -2.18
CA GLN A 75 10.77 8.23 -0.73
C GLN A 75 11.65 9.18 0.09
N THR A 76 12.62 9.83 -0.56
CA THR A 76 13.59 10.73 0.04
C THR A 76 13.73 12.00 -0.80
N GLY A 77 14.42 13.01 -0.27
CA GLY A 77 14.65 14.28 -0.97
C GLY A 77 13.63 15.38 -0.64
N PRO A 78 13.88 16.62 -1.11
CA PRO A 78 13.17 17.82 -0.70
C PRO A 78 11.70 17.85 -1.13
N TYR A 79 11.30 17.02 -2.10
CA TYR A 79 9.93 16.94 -2.60
C TYR A 79 9.20 15.66 -2.19
N SER A 80 9.80 14.78 -1.38
CA SER A 80 9.20 13.51 -0.95
C SER A 80 7.83 13.66 -0.27
N GLN A 81 7.58 14.79 0.38
CA GLN A 81 6.29 15.08 1.03
C GLN A 81 5.25 15.76 0.11
N LYS A 82 5.61 16.10 -1.13
CA LYS A 82 4.66 16.66 -2.10
C LYS A 82 3.76 15.56 -2.65
N GLY A 83 2.49 15.89 -2.88
CA GLY A 83 1.56 15.00 -3.56
C GLY A 83 1.94 14.85 -5.03
N GLY A 84 2.17 13.61 -5.48
CA GLY A 84 2.28 13.28 -6.89
C GLY A 84 0.90 13.13 -7.50
N TYR A 85 0.67 13.79 -8.63
CA TYR A 85 -0.54 13.70 -9.44
C TYR A 85 -0.11 13.66 -10.90
N ASP A 86 -0.91 13.03 -11.75
CA ASP A 86 -0.61 12.76 -13.18
C ASP A 86 -0.22 14.02 -13.97
N ILE A 87 -0.80 15.18 -13.64
CA ILE A 87 -0.52 16.44 -14.35
C ILE A 87 0.82 17.07 -13.89
N MET A 88 1.38 16.62 -12.76
CA MET A 88 2.56 17.22 -12.12
C MET A 88 3.83 16.38 -12.24
N ALA A 89 3.73 15.07 -12.49
CA ALA A 89 4.81 14.10 -12.37
C ALA A 89 4.81 13.10 -13.53
#